data_AF-A0A2K5R5U1-F1
#
_entry.id   AF-A0A2K5R5U1-F1
#
_cell.length_a   1.000
_cell.length_b   1.000
_cell.length_c   1.000
_cell.angle_alpha   90.00
_cell.angle_beta   90.00
_cell.angle_gamma   90.00
#
_symmetry.space_group_name_H-M   'P 1'
#
loop_
_entity.id
_entity.type
_entity.pdbx_description
1 polymer ?
#
loop_
_entity_poly.entity_id
_entity_poly.type
_entity_poly.pdbx_seq_one_letter_code
_entity_poly.pdbx_strand_id
1 'polypeptide(L)'
;MWLLCVLAAVLAWGFIWVWDSSERMKSWEQGRLLGAESRTLLVIAHPDDEAMFFAPTVLGLARLRHRVYLLCFSAGNYYNQGETRKKELLQSCDVLGIPPSSVMIIDNRDFPDDPGVQWDTEHVASVLLQHIEVNGINLVVTFDAGGVSGHSNHIALYAAVRALYSEGKLPKGCSVLTLQSVNVLRKYISFLDLPLSLLHTQDVLFVLNSKEVAQAKRAMSCHRSQLLWFRRLYIFFSRYMRINSLSFL
;
A
#
# COMPACT_ATOMS: atom_id res chain seq x y z
N MET A 1 23.23 35.46 -10.69
CA MET A 1 22.34 34.40 -11.21
C MET A 1 23.01 33.02 -11.18
N TRP A 2 24.20 32.85 -11.75
CA TRP A 2 24.92 31.56 -11.76
C TRP A 2 25.25 30.99 -10.36
N LEU A 3 25.70 31.84 -9.42
CA LEU A 3 25.97 31.43 -8.04
C LEU A 3 24.74 30.88 -7.31
N LEU A 4 23.55 31.42 -7.56
CA LEU A 4 22.29 30.93 -6.98
C LEU A 4 21.90 29.56 -7.55
N CYS A 5 22.12 29.34 -8.85
CA CYS A 5 21.89 28.04 -9.49
C CYS A 5 22.87 26.97 -9.00
N VAL A 6 24.14 27.32 -8.80
CA VAL A 6 25.16 26.40 -8.26
C VAL A 6 24.84 26.07 -6.79
N LEU A 7 24.45 27.05 -5.98
CA LEU A 7 24.05 26.82 -4.59
C LEU A 7 22.82 25.92 -4.50
N ALA A 8 21.80 26.16 -5.35
CA ALA A 8 20.62 25.30 -5.43
C ALA A 8 20.96 23.87 -5.87
N ALA A 9 21.86 23.70 -6.84
CA ALA A 9 22.31 22.39 -7.29
C ALA A 9 23.10 21.63 -6.21
N VAL A 10 23.98 22.32 -5.47
CA VAL A 10 24.75 21.72 -4.36
C VAL A 10 23.84 21.36 -3.19
N LEU A 11 22.86 22.20 -2.87
CA LEU A 11 21.85 21.89 -1.84
C LEU A 11 20.96 20.72 -2.27
N ALA A 12 20.54 20.68 -3.54
CA ALA A 12 19.77 19.56 -4.09
C ALA A 12 20.60 18.27 -4.09
N TRP A 13 21.88 18.32 -4.47
CA TRP A 13 22.77 17.17 -4.46
C TRP A 13 23.09 16.68 -3.05
N GLY A 14 23.38 17.60 -2.13
CA GLY A 14 23.58 17.30 -0.71
C GLY A 14 22.32 16.68 -0.09
N PHE A 15 21.14 17.21 -0.43
CA PHE A 15 19.86 16.62 -0.04
C PHE A 15 19.70 15.21 -0.60
N ILE A 16 19.99 14.97 -1.88
CA ILE A 16 19.94 13.63 -2.52
C ILE A 16 20.92 12.64 -1.88
N TRP A 17 22.13 13.06 -1.52
CA TRP A 17 23.14 12.17 -0.95
C TRP A 17 22.88 11.81 0.52
N VAL A 18 22.50 12.80 1.34
CA VAL A 18 22.03 12.58 2.71
C VAL A 18 20.76 11.71 2.69
N TRP A 19 19.90 11.92 1.70
CA TRP A 19 18.70 11.13 1.47
C TRP A 19 19.00 9.66 1.16
N ASP A 20 19.83 9.36 0.16
CA ASP A 20 20.21 7.99 -0.22
C ASP A 20 20.91 7.24 0.94
N SER A 21 21.61 7.98 1.79
CA SER A 21 22.24 7.45 3.02
C SER A 21 21.21 7.20 4.14
N SER A 22 20.26 8.11 4.35
CA SER A 22 19.17 7.98 5.31
C SER A 22 18.21 6.84 4.94
N GLU A 23 17.88 6.71 3.65
CA GLU A 23 17.06 5.60 3.13
C GLU A 23 17.72 4.25 3.38
N ARG A 24 19.03 4.12 3.14
CA ARG A 24 19.75 2.88 3.43
C ARG A 24 19.71 2.52 4.92
N MET A 25 19.95 3.48 5.81
CA MET A 25 19.87 3.22 7.25
C MET A 25 18.46 2.82 7.70
N LYS A 26 17.42 3.54 7.23
CA LYS A 26 16.03 3.20 7.54
C LYS A 26 15.61 1.85 6.99
N SER A 27 16.03 1.51 5.78
CA SER A 27 15.80 0.18 5.20
C SER A 27 16.45 -0.92 6.05
N TRP A 28 17.63 -0.67 6.63
CA TRP A 28 18.29 -1.62 7.53
C TRP A 28 17.55 -1.77 8.87
N GLU A 29 17.12 -0.67 9.49
CA GLU A 29 16.33 -0.70 10.74
C GLU A 29 14.96 -1.37 10.52
N GLN A 30 14.30 -1.08 9.40
CA GLN A 30 13.03 -1.70 9.02
C GLN A 30 13.19 -3.20 8.73
N GLY A 31 14.29 -3.61 8.10
CA GLY A 31 14.59 -5.03 7.91
C GLY A 31 14.77 -5.80 9.22
N ARG A 32 15.32 -5.15 10.26
CA ARG A 32 15.37 -5.73 11.62
C ARG A 32 14.00 -5.80 12.28
N LEU A 33 13.17 -4.78 12.08
CA LEU A 33 11.84 -4.68 12.68
C LEU A 33 10.84 -5.68 12.07
N LEU A 34 10.87 -5.84 10.76
CA LEU A 34 9.90 -6.68 10.02
C LEU A 34 10.39 -8.11 9.79
N GLY A 35 11.66 -8.38 10.04
CA GLY A 35 12.31 -9.66 9.75
C GLY A 35 12.49 -9.88 8.24
N ALA A 36 13.73 -10.11 7.81
CA ALA A 36 14.02 -10.42 6.41
C ALA A 36 13.32 -11.72 5.96
N GLU A 37 12.94 -11.78 4.68
CA GLU A 37 12.37 -12.98 4.03
C GLU A 37 11.01 -13.46 4.59
N SER A 38 10.27 -12.57 5.24
CA SER A 38 8.90 -12.80 5.71
C SER A 38 7.89 -13.01 4.57
N ARG A 39 6.74 -13.63 4.90
CA ARG A 39 5.60 -13.86 3.99
C ARG A 39 4.51 -12.84 4.31
N THR A 40 4.42 -11.81 3.48
CA THR A 40 3.55 -10.65 3.75
C THR A 40 2.29 -10.73 2.91
N LEU A 41 1.13 -10.54 3.53
CA LEU A 41 -0.15 -10.41 2.84
C LEU A 41 -0.55 -8.94 2.78
N LEU A 42 -0.63 -8.39 1.58
CA LEU A 42 -1.28 -7.13 1.29
C LEU A 42 -2.78 -7.39 1.07
N VAL A 43 -3.62 -6.79 1.90
CA VAL A 43 -5.08 -6.87 1.80
C VAL A 43 -5.61 -5.56 1.25
N ILE A 44 -6.35 -5.63 0.15
CA ILE A 44 -6.97 -4.46 -0.50
C ILE A 44 -8.45 -4.71 -0.79
N ALA A 45 -9.22 -3.63 -0.96
CA ALA A 45 -10.65 -3.76 -1.25
C ALA A 45 -10.88 -3.91 -2.76
N HIS A 46 -10.16 -3.12 -3.55
CA HIS A 46 -10.44 -2.94 -4.97
C HIS A 46 -9.19 -3.09 -5.85
N PRO A 47 -9.36 -3.51 -7.11
CA PRO A 47 -8.33 -3.35 -8.13
C PRO A 47 -7.94 -1.88 -8.24
N ASP A 48 -6.64 -1.58 -8.17
CA ASP A 48 -5.98 -0.27 -8.16
C ASP A 48 -5.44 0.21 -6.82
N ASP A 49 -5.97 -0.28 -5.70
CA ASP A 49 -5.50 0.07 -4.37
C ASP A 49 -4.00 -0.25 -4.18
N GLU A 50 -3.53 -1.35 -4.76
CA GLU A 50 -2.16 -1.83 -4.62
C GLU A 50 -1.16 -0.84 -5.21
N ALA A 51 -1.53 -0.18 -6.32
CA ALA A 51 -0.70 0.78 -7.00
C ALA A 51 -0.98 2.22 -6.53
N MET A 52 -2.23 2.52 -6.15
CA MET A 52 -2.68 3.86 -5.78
C MET A 52 -2.28 4.24 -4.35
N PHE A 53 -2.27 3.26 -3.44
CA PHE A 53 -2.01 3.49 -2.03
C PHE A 53 -0.75 2.78 -1.54
N PHE A 54 -0.50 1.55 -2.03
CA PHE A 54 0.49 0.65 -1.44
C PHE A 54 1.76 0.44 -2.27
N ALA A 55 1.95 1.08 -3.42
CA ALA A 55 3.15 0.88 -4.22
C ALA A 55 4.46 1.13 -3.44
N PRO A 56 4.57 2.16 -2.58
CA PRO A 56 5.74 2.31 -1.70
C PRO A 56 5.95 1.14 -0.75
N THR A 57 4.88 0.60 -0.19
CA THR A 57 4.94 -0.57 0.70
C THR A 57 5.36 -1.83 -0.04
N VAL A 58 4.76 -2.13 -1.19
CA VAL A 58 5.10 -3.33 -1.98
C VAL A 58 6.57 -3.32 -2.39
N LEU A 59 7.05 -2.20 -2.94
CA LEU A 59 8.44 -2.08 -3.39
C LEU A 59 9.42 -2.04 -2.20
N GLY A 60 9.01 -1.43 -1.08
CA GLY A 60 9.75 -1.46 0.18
C GLY A 60 9.93 -2.88 0.72
N LEU A 61 8.86 -3.66 0.78
CA LEU A 61 8.89 -5.07 1.20
C LEU A 61 9.73 -5.94 0.25
N ALA A 62 9.69 -5.66 -1.06
CA ALA A 62 10.54 -6.32 -2.03
C ALA A 62 12.04 -6.05 -1.79
N ARG A 63 12.42 -4.81 -1.40
CA ARG A 63 13.81 -4.48 -0.98
C ARG A 63 14.25 -5.32 0.22
N LEU A 64 13.32 -5.60 1.14
CA LEU A 64 13.55 -6.45 2.32
C LEU A 64 13.47 -7.96 2.00
N ARG A 65 13.28 -8.34 0.73
CA ARG A 65 13.11 -9.72 0.25
C ARG A 65 11.90 -10.45 0.82
N HIS A 66 10.86 -9.70 1.22
CA HIS A 66 9.60 -10.32 1.63
C HIS A 66 8.92 -10.95 0.42
N ARG A 67 8.31 -12.12 0.63
CA ARG A 67 7.40 -12.71 -0.36
C ARG A 67 6.01 -12.10 -0.16
N VAL A 68 5.62 -11.22 -1.09
CA VAL A 68 4.34 -10.52 -1.05
C VAL A 68 3.25 -11.38 -1.69
N TYR A 69 2.16 -11.57 -0.94
CA TYR A 69 0.87 -12.09 -1.38
C TYR A 69 -0.12 -10.93 -1.42
N LEU A 70 -1.08 -10.98 -2.32
CA LEU A 70 -2.13 -9.99 -2.44
C LEU A 70 -3.50 -10.67 -2.38
N LEU A 71 -4.36 -10.20 -1.50
CA LEU A 71 -5.77 -10.57 -1.43
C LEU A 71 -6.64 -9.34 -1.67
N CYS A 72 -7.35 -9.34 -2.79
CA CYS A 72 -8.30 -8.29 -3.18
C CYS A 72 -9.72 -8.78 -2.91
N PHE A 73 -10.49 -8.05 -2.09
CA PHE A 73 -11.80 -8.51 -1.63
C PHE A 73 -12.94 -8.35 -2.64
N SER A 74 -12.73 -7.59 -3.71
CA SER A 74 -13.74 -7.44 -4.76
C SER A 74 -13.11 -7.35 -6.14
N ALA A 75 -13.84 -7.74 -7.18
CA ALA A 75 -13.43 -7.53 -8.56
C ALA A 75 -13.53 -6.05 -9.02
N GLY A 76 -14.00 -5.14 -8.15
CA GLY A 76 -14.19 -3.73 -8.50
C GLY A 76 -15.33 -3.52 -9.52
N ASN A 77 -16.40 -4.30 -9.39
CA ASN A 77 -17.42 -4.46 -10.43
C ASN A 77 -18.58 -3.45 -10.35
N TYR A 78 -18.49 -2.36 -9.58
CA TYR A 78 -19.59 -1.38 -9.46
C TYR A 78 -20.11 -0.88 -10.81
N TYR A 79 -19.21 -0.67 -11.78
CA TYR A 79 -19.54 -0.21 -13.13
C TYR A 79 -19.64 -1.34 -14.18
N ASN A 80 -19.85 -2.59 -13.75
CA ASN A 80 -19.85 -3.78 -14.63
C ASN A 80 -18.52 -3.99 -15.39
N GLN A 81 -17.39 -3.64 -14.75
CA GLN A 81 -16.04 -3.70 -15.34
C GLN A 81 -15.12 -4.71 -14.65
N GLY A 82 -15.65 -5.61 -13.82
CA GLY A 82 -14.88 -6.51 -12.97
C GLY A 82 -13.91 -7.40 -13.75
N GLU A 83 -14.35 -7.99 -14.87
CA GLU A 83 -13.46 -8.81 -15.73
C GLU A 83 -12.27 -8.02 -16.28
N THR A 84 -12.48 -6.76 -16.65
CA THR A 84 -11.41 -5.87 -17.11
C THR A 84 -10.47 -5.55 -15.95
N ARG A 85 -11.02 -5.13 -14.81
CA ARG A 85 -10.24 -4.71 -13.64
C ARG A 85 -9.45 -5.83 -12.98
N LYS A 86 -9.95 -7.07 -13.03
CA LYS A 86 -9.17 -8.27 -12.64
C LYS A 86 -7.90 -8.40 -13.48
N LYS A 87 -8.00 -8.24 -14.80
CA LYS A 87 -6.84 -8.29 -15.70
C LYS A 87 -5.88 -7.13 -15.46
N GLU A 88 -6.42 -5.92 -15.25
CA GLU A 88 -5.62 -4.73 -14.94
C GLU A 88 -4.85 -4.88 -13.61
N LEU A 89 -5.48 -5.43 -12.58
CA LEU A 89 -4.84 -5.74 -11.29
C LEU A 89 -3.70 -6.74 -11.46
N LEU A 90 -3.91 -7.84 -12.18
CA LEU A 90 -2.85 -8.83 -12.42
C LEU A 90 -1.66 -8.23 -13.18
N GLN A 91 -1.91 -7.37 -14.18
CA GLN A 91 -0.86 -6.65 -14.91
C GLN A 91 -0.12 -5.65 -14.01
N SER A 92 -0.84 -4.93 -13.15
CA SER A 92 -0.25 -3.99 -12.20
C SER A 92 0.62 -4.72 -11.16
N CYS A 93 0.14 -5.86 -10.65
CA CYS A 93 0.88 -6.73 -9.74
C CYS A 93 2.18 -7.22 -10.35
N ASP A 94 2.15 -7.67 -11.62
CA ASP A 94 3.35 -8.07 -12.37
C ASP A 94 4.37 -6.92 -12.46
N VAL A 95 3.91 -5.70 -12.76
CA VAL A 95 4.76 -4.50 -12.77
C VAL A 95 5.35 -4.20 -11.39
N LEU A 96 4.63 -4.46 -10.30
CA LEU A 96 5.12 -4.30 -8.93
C LEU A 96 6.01 -5.47 -8.44
N GLY A 97 6.11 -6.54 -9.22
CA GLY A 97 6.90 -7.72 -8.89
C GLY A 97 6.17 -8.76 -8.01
N ILE A 98 4.84 -8.70 -7.94
CA ILE A 98 4.02 -9.71 -7.26
C ILE A 98 3.64 -10.78 -8.29
N PRO A 99 4.06 -12.04 -8.11
CA PRO A 99 3.77 -13.08 -9.09
C PRO A 99 2.27 -13.41 -9.11
N PRO A 100 1.66 -13.73 -10.26
CA PRO A 100 0.23 -14.04 -10.36
C PRO A 100 -0.23 -15.17 -9.44
N SER A 101 0.64 -16.15 -9.14
CA SER A 101 0.36 -17.24 -8.21
C SER A 101 0.17 -16.79 -6.75
N SER A 102 0.57 -15.56 -6.43
CA SER A 102 0.45 -14.94 -5.11
C SER A 102 -0.67 -13.90 -5.06
N VAL A 103 -1.47 -13.76 -6.11
CA VAL A 103 -2.60 -12.83 -6.18
C VAL A 103 -3.90 -13.62 -6.16
N MET A 104 -4.78 -13.30 -5.20
CA MET A 104 -6.13 -13.82 -5.11
C MET A 104 -7.13 -12.66 -5.16
N ILE A 105 -8.12 -12.76 -6.04
CA ILE A 105 -9.20 -11.79 -6.19
C ILE A 105 -10.50 -12.50 -5.84
N ILE A 106 -11.20 -12.00 -4.83
CA ILE A 106 -12.51 -12.50 -4.47
C ILE A 106 -13.54 -11.91 -5.43
N ASP A 107 -14.30 -12.79 -6.05
CA ASP A 107 -15.37 -12.46 -6.98
C ASP A 107 -16.62 -13.27 -6.59
N ASN A 108 -17.18 -12.89 -5.43
CA ASN A 108 -18.38 -13.48 -4.87
C ASN A 108 -19.38 -12.39 -4.48
N ARG A 109 -20.62 -12.78 -4.16
CA ARG A 109 -21.70 -11.84 -3.82
C ARG A 109 -21.62 -11.30 -2.40
N ASP A 110 -20.73 -11.84 -1.58
CA ASP A 110 -20.59 -11.49 -0.17
C ASP A 110 -19.84 -10.17 0.02
N PHE A 111 -18.98 -9.81 -0.94
CA PHE A 111 -18.19 -8.58 -0.93
C PHE A 111 -18.43 -7.74 -2.20
N PRO A 112 -19.67 -7.25 -2.42
CA PRO A 112 -19.97 -6.44 -3.59
C PRO A 112 -19.19 -5.13 -3.54
N ASP A 113 -18.67 -4.71 -4.70
CA ASP A 113 -18.17 -3.35 -4.89
C ASP A 113 -19.36 -2.40 -5.01
N ASP A 114 -19.94 -2.02 -3.87
CA ASP A 114 -21.06 -1.08 -3.78
C ASP A 114 -20.84 -0.14 -2.58
N PRO A 115 -20.75 1.19 -2.79
CA PRO A 115 -20.52 2.14 -1.71
C PRO A 115 -21.68 2.22 -0.70
N GLY A 116 -22.87 1.75 -1.07
CA GLY A 116 -24.05 1.67 -0.20
C GLY A 116 -24.12 0.40 0.64
N VAL A 117 -23.25 -0.58 0.40
CA VAL A 117 -23.23 -1.84 1.13
C VAL A 117 -22.05 -1.86 2.10
N GLN A 118 -22.33 -2.22 3.35
CA GLN A 118 -21.30 -2.49 4.34
C GLN A 118 -21.00 -3.99 4.36
N TRP A 119 -19.72 -4.34 4.17
CA TRP A 119 -19.28 -5.74 4.28
C TRP A 119 -19.38 -6.23 5.72
N ASP A 120 -19.76 -7.50 5.86
CA ASP A 120 -19.83 -8.16 7.16
C ASP A 120 -18.42 -8.41 7.72
N THR A 121 -18.12 -7.80 8.86
CA THR A 121 -16.78 -7.84 9.47
C THR A 121 -16.34 -9.26 9.83
N GLU A 122 -17.26 -10.11 10.32
CA GLU A 122 -16.94 -11.48 10.71
C GLU A 122 -16.62 -12.35 9.48
N HIS A 123 -17.36 -12.16 8.40
CA HIS A 123 -17.12 -12.86 7.15
C HIS A 123 -15.79 -12.43 6.51
N VAL A 124 -15.51 -11.11 6.46
CA VAL A 124 -14.20 -10.61 6.00
C VAL A 124 -13.07 -11.20 6.86
N ALA A 125 -13.24 -11.21 8.19
CA ALA A 125 -12.27 -11.77 9.12
C ALA A 125 -12.05 -13.28 8.92
N SER A 126 -13.11 -14.04 8.67
CA SER A 126 -13.03 -15.49 8.41
C SER A 126 -12.21 -15.79 7.15
N VAL A 127 -12.51 -15.09 6.04
CA VAL A 127 -11.76 -15.27 4.78
C VAL A 127 -10.30 -14.84 4.92
N LEU A 128 -10.05 -13.72 5.62
CA LEU A 128 -8.70 -13.27 5.94
C LEU A 128 -7.91 -14.31 6.71
N LEU A 129 -8.48 -14.82 7.81
CA LEU A 129 -7.81 -15.79 8.66
C LEU A 129 -7.48 -17.07 7.89
N GLN A 130 -8.43 -17.58 7.11
CA GLN A 130 -8.19 -18.74 6.25
C GLN A 130 -7.02 -18.51 5.27
N HIS A 131 -6.98 -17.34 4.61
CA HIS A 131 -5.92 -17.02 3.67
C HIS A 131 -4.56 -16.86 4.37
N ILE A 132 -4.53 -16.27 5.56
CA ILE A 132 -3.33 -16.11 6.40
C ILE A 132 -2.76 -17.48 6.77
N GLU A 133 -3.60 -18.40 7.25
CA GLU A 133 -3.19 -19.74 7.69
C GLU A 133 -2.68 -20.60 6.54
N VAL A 134 -3.45 -20.70 5.45
CA VAL A 134 -3.09 -21.52 4.27
C VAL A 134 -1.77 -21.09 3.65
N ASN A 135 -1.50 -19.79 3.64
CA ASN A 135 -0.29 -19.24 3.05
C ASN A 135 0.85 -19.02 4.04
N GLY A 136 0.69 -19.40 5.31
CA GLY A 136 1.71 -19.21 6.35
C GLY A 136 2.19 -17.77 6.46
N ILE A 137 1.24 -16.82 6.42
CA ILE A 137 1.53 -15.39 6.47
C ILE A 137 1.95 -15.01 7.89
N ASN A 138 3.02 -14.20 7.99
CA ASN A 138 3.52 -13.68 9.27
C ASN A 138 3.49 -12.15 9.36
N LEU A 139 3.09 -11.47 8.29
CA LEU A 139 2.85 -10.03 8.29
C LEU A 139 1.63 -9.70 7.43
N VAL A 140 0.64 -9.04 8.00
CA VAL A 140 -0.52 -8.50 7.25
C VAL A 140 -0.35 -7.00 7.08
N VAL A 141 -0.62 -6.49 5.89
CA VAL A 141 -0.63 -5.06 5.58
C VAL A 141 -2.00 -4.69 5.03
N THR A 142 -2.65 -3.68 5.60
CA THR A 142 -3.96 -3.18 5.12
C THR A 142 -4.13 -1.69 5.43
N PHE A 143 -5.32 -1.16 5.18
CA PHE A 143 -5.70 0.21 5.53
C PHE A 143 -5.83 0.39 7.05
N ASP A 144 -5.74 1.64 7.53
CA ASP A 144 -6.08 1.98 8.91
C ASP A 144 -7.59 2.30 9.09
N ALA A 145 -7.96 2.72 10.30
CA ALA A 145 -9.33 3.11 10.66
C ALA A 145 -9.92 4.23 9.77
N GLY A 146 -9.07 5.04 9.14
CA GLY A 146 -9.50 6.13 8.27
C GLY A 146 -9.76 5.70 6.82
N GLY A 147 -9.35 4.50 6.41
CA GLY A 147 -9.58 3.98 5.06
C GLY A 147 -9.06 4.91 3.94
N VAL A 148 -7.99 5.67 4.22
CA VAL A 148 -7.41 6.78 3.43
C VAL A 148 -8.33 7.98 3.22
N SER A 149 -9.55 7.76 2.75
CA SER A 149 -10.56 8.78 2.46
C SER A 149 -11.91 8.49 3.08
N GLY A 150 -11.98 7.60 4.06
CA GLY A 150 -13.22 7.15 4.68
C GLY A 150 -14.00 6.14 3.83
N HIS A 151 -13.34 5.42 2.92
CA HIS A 151 -14.03 4.45 2.08
C HIS A 151 -14.51 3.27 2.93
N SER A 152 -15.82 2.95 2.86
CA SER A 152 -16.46 1.90 3.66
C SER A 152 -15.74 0.56 3.58
N ASN A 153 -15.46 0.08 2.37
CA ASN A 153 -14.75 -1.19 2.16
C ASN A 153 -13.34 -1.21 2.77
N HIS A 154 -12.59 -0.10 2.70
CA HIS A 154 -11.26 -0.01 3.33
C HIS A 154 -11.37 -0.09 4.85
N ILE A 155 -12.37 0.59 5.42
CA ILE A 155 -12.66 0.56 6.85
C ILE A 155 -13.10 -0.85 7.29
N ALA A 156 -13.89 -1.56 6.47
CA ALA A 156 -14.30 -2.93 6.75
C ALA A 156 -13.11 -3.89 6.83
N LEU A 157 -12.13 -3.75 5.93
CA LEU A 157 -10.88 -4.52 5.99
C LEU A 157 -10.10 -4.24 7.28
N TYR A 158 -9.98 -2.96 7.66
CA TYR A 158 -9.34 -2.58 8.93
C TYR A 158 -10.08 -3.19 10.12
N ALA A 159 -11.41 -3.06 10.17
CA ALA A 159 -12.23 -3.56 11.27
C ALA A 159 -12.08 -5.08 11.43
N ALA A 160 -12.08 -5.83 10.32
CA ALA A 160 -11.92 -7.28 10.34
C ALA A 160 -10.53 -7.70 10.84
N VAL A 161 -9.46 -7.08 10.35
CA VAL A 161 -8.10 -7.37 10.82
C VAL A 161 -7.93 -6.97 12.29
N ARG A 162 -8.52 -5.84 12.71
CA ARG A 162 -8.49 -5.39 14.11
C ARG A 162 -9.21 -6.37 15.03
N ALA A 163 -10.37 -6.91 14.62
CA ALA A 163 -11.11 -7.92 15.38
C ALA A 163 -10.28 -9.20 15.56
N LEU A 164 -9.70 -9.73 14.48
CA LEU A 164 -8.81 -10.89 14.54
C LEU A 164 -7.62 -10.68 15.49
N TYR A 165 -7.03 -9.48 15.45
CA TYR A 165 -5.91 -9.11 16.32
C TYR A 165 -6.34 -9.03 17.79
N SER A 166 -7.42 -8.29 18.09
CA SER A 166 -7.88 -8.10 19.48
C SER A 166 -8.37 -9.38 20.14
N GLU A 167 -8.93 -10.30 19.36
CA GLU A 167 -9.41 -11.60 19.83
C GLU A 167 -8.29 -12.65 19.92
N GLY A 168 -7.06 -12.31 19.52
CA GLY A 168 -5.92 -13.24 19.52
C GLY A 168 -6.09 -14.40 18.52
N LYS A 169 -6.87 -14.20 17.46
CA LYS A 169 -7.14 -15.22 16.43
C LYS A 169 -6.04 -15.32 15.38
N LEU A 170 -5.22 -14.30 15.23
CA LEU A 170 -4.09 -14.34 14.29
C LEU A 170 -3.05 -15.39 14.72
N PRO A 171 -2.39 -16.08 13.77
CA PRO A 171 -1.32 -17.02 14.10
C PRO A 171 -0.22 -16.39 14.96
N LYS A 172 0.41 -17.19 15.82
CA LYS A 172 1.50 -16.71 16.67
C LYS A 172 2.64 -16.13 15.83
N GLY A 173 3.05 -14.90 16.17
CA GLY A 173 4.10 -14.19 15.44
C GLY A 173 3.62 -13.51 14.15
N CYS A 174 2.31 -13.53 13.85
CA CYS A 174 1.75 -12.74 12.77
C CYS A 174 1.51 -11.30 13.23
N SER A 175 2.26 -10.35 12.68
CA SER A 175 2.08 -8.92 12.95
C SER A 175 1.13 -8.29 11.94
N VAL A 176 0.56 -7.14 12.29
CA VAL A 176 -0.27 -6.34 11.39
C VAL A 176 0.28 -4.93 11.29
N LEU A 177 0.48 -4.44 10.07
CA LEU A 177 0.74 -3.04 9.76
C LEU A 177 -0.47 -2.42 9.06
N THR A 178 -0.75 -1.16 9.41
CA THR A 178 -1.82 -0.39 8.80
C THR A 178 -1.29 0.89 8.16
N LEU A 179 -1.78 1.21 6.96
CA LEU A 179 -1.40 2.40 6.22
C LEU A 179 -2.08 3.63 6.83
N GLN A 180 -1.26 4.59 7.27
CA GLN A 180 -1.75 5.80 7.91
C GLN A 180 -2.57 6.68 6.94
N SER A 181 -3.81 6.96 7.31
CA SER A 181 -4.65 7.98 6.71
C SER A 181 -4.16 9.38 7.10
N VAL A 182 -3.96 10.24 6.11
CA VAL A 182 -3.57 11.64 6.33
C VAL A 182 -4.65 12.60 5.85
N ASN A 183 -4.63 13.82 6.39
CA ASN A 183 -5.51 14.89 5.92
C ASN A 183 -5.25 15.25 4.44
N VAL A 184 -6.20 15.96 3.83
CA VAL A 184 -6.18 16.31 2.40
C VAL A 184 -4.93 17.09 2.00
N LEU A 185 -4.43 17.99 2.85
CA LEU A 185 -3.23 18.76 2.57
C LEU A 185 -2.02 17.83 2.43
N ARG A 186 -1.73 17.04 3.46
CA ARG A 186 -0.63 16.05 3.46
C ARG A 186 -0.78 15.03 2.33
N LYS A 187 -2.02 14.68 1.99
CA LYS A 187 -2.33 13.76 0.90
C LYS A 187 -1.79 14.27 -0.44
N TYR A 188 -1.89 15.57 -0.73
CA TYR A 188 -1.64 16.13 -2.07
C TYR A 188 -0.40 17.03 -2.21
N ILE A 189 0.47 17.09 -1.20
CA ILE A 189 1.77 17.81 -1.30
C ILE A 189 2.93 16.92 -1.78
N SER A 190 2.64 15.70 -2.25
CA SER A 190 3.60 14.79 -2.88
C SER A 190 4.82 14.52 -1.99
N PHE A 191 6.04 14.59 -2.54
CA PHE A 191 7.28 14.40 -1.80
C PHE A 191 7.53 15.47 -0.72
N LEU A 192 6.85 16.63 -0.77
CA LEU A 192 7.01 17.67 0.24
C LEU A 192 6.44 17.28 1.60
N ASP A 193 5.65 16.19 1.67
CA ASP A 193 5.18 15.63 2.96
C ASP A 193 6.27 14.88 3.73
N LEU A 194 7.41 14.61 3.10
CA LEU A 194 8.46 13.80 3.68
C LEU A 194 9.00 14.38 5.01
N PRO A 195 9.40 15.67 5.12
CA PRO A 195 9.85 16.23 6.40
C PRO A 195 8.81 16.07 7.50
N LEU A 196 7.52 16.26 7.19
CA LEU A 196 6.42 16.06 8.14
C LEU A 196 6.29 14.59 8.57
N SER A 197 6.49 13.66 7.64
CA SER A 197 6.51 12.22 7.94
C SER A 197 7.73 11.81 8.77
N LEU A 198 8.88 12.47 8.59
CA LEU A 198 10.07 12.21 9.41
C LEU A 198 9.90 12.69 10.86
N LEU A 199 9.10 13.75 11.08
CA LEU A 199 8.80 14.30 12.40
C LEU A 199 7.67 13.56 13.13
N HIS A 200 6.89 12.75 12.41
CA HIS A 200 5.80 11.98 12.99
C HIS A 200 6.31 10.62 13.49
N THR A 201 5.71 10.10 14.55
CA THR A 201 5.99 8.75 15.06
C THR A 201 5.24 7.74 14.21
N GLN A 202 5.95 7.00 13.36
CA GLN A 202 5.46 5.79 12.70
C GLN A 202 6.47 4.66 12.90
N ASP A 203 6.01 3.42 12.83
CA ASP A 203 6.88 2.25 13.00
C ASP A 203 7.66 1.95 11.73
N VAL A 204 7.02 2.10 10.57
CA VAL A 204 7.64 1.86 9.26
C VAL A 204 7.36 3.01 8.30
N LEU A 205 8.37 3.41 7.55
CA LEU A 205 8.30 4.48 6.56
C LEU A 205 8.97 4.02 5.26
N PHE A 206 8.18 3.67 4.26
CA PHE A 206 8.70 3.39 2.93
C PHE A 206 8.66 4.65 2.08
N VAL A 207 9.82 4.99 1.51
CA VAL A 207 9.95 6.07 0.55
C VAL A 207 10.57 5.54 -0.73
N LEU A 208 10.00 5.96 -1.86
CA LEU A 208 10.41 5.51 -3.18
C LEU A 208 11.48 6.41 -3.79
N ASN A 209 12.50 5.78 -4.35
CA ASN A 209 13.45 6.46 -5.24
C ASN A 209 12.83 6.71 -6.63
N SER A 210 13.52 7.44 -7.49
CA SER A 210 12.99 7.82 -8.81
C SER A 210 12.63 6.63 -9.72
N LYS A 211 13.37 5.52 -9.65
CA LYS A 211 13.09 4.31 -10.46
C LYS A 211 11.82 3.63 -9.96
N GLU A 212 11.67 3.52 -8.65
CA GLU A 212 10.50 2.95 -7.99
C GLU A 212 9.25 3.81 -8.22
N VAL A 213 9.37 5.14 -8.16
CA VAL A 213 8.26 6.04 -8.53
C VAL A 213 7.84 5.83 -9.98
N ALA A 214 8.80 5.65 -10.90
CA ALA A 214 8.47 5.33 -12.29
C ALA A 214 7.77 3.97 -12.41
N GLN A 215 8.15 2.98 -11.61
CA GLN A 215 7.51 1.67 -11.54
C GLN A 215 6.08 1.75 -10.98
N ALA A 216 5.87 2.46 -9.87
CA ALA A 216 4.55 2.72 -9.30
C ALA A 216 3.62 3.43 -10.29
N LYS A 217 4.14 4.38 -11.07
CA LYS A 217 3.38 5.04 -12.16
C LYS A 217 3.02 4.08 -13.29
N ARG A 218 3.93 3.17 -13.66
CA ARG A 218 3.63 2.13 -14.66
C ARG A 218 2.55 1.17 -14.15
N ALA A 219 2.62 0.77 -12.88
CA ALA A 219 1.59 -0.06 -12.24
C ALA A 219 0.22 0.63 -12.29
N MET A 220 0.14 1.90 -11.89
CA MET A 220 -1.09 2.69 -12.03
C MET A 220 -1.57 2.82 -13.49
N SER A 221 -0.65 2.83 -14.45
CA SER A 221 -1.00 2.92 -15.88
C SER A 221 -1.66 1.65 -16.44
N CYS A 222 -1.55 0.52 -15.74
CA CYS A 222 -2.25 -0.72 -16.08
C CYS A 222 -3.76 -0.62 -15.85
N HIS A 223 -4.21 0.20 -14.89
CA HIS A 223 -5.62 0.42 -14.54
C HIS A 223 -6.34 1.38 -15.50
N ARG A 224 -6.24 1.14 -16.80
CA ARG A 224 -6.73 2.03 -17.87
C ARG A 224 -8.21 2.37 -17.73
N SER A 225 -9.03 1.38 -17.36
CA SER A 225 -10.47 1.54 -17.15
C SER A 225 -10.81 2.52 -16.01
N GLN A 226 -9.85 2.75 -15.10
CA GLN A 226 -10.03 3.56 -13.89
C GLN A 226 -9.33 4.93 -13.95
N LEU A 227 -8.45 5.16 -14.94
CA LEU A 227 -7.62 6.38 -15.08
C LEU A 227 -8.38 7.63 -15.60
N LEU A 228 -9.37 8.05 -14.82
CA LEU A 228 -10.06 9.33 -15.00
C LEU A 228 -9.09 10.52 -14.80
N TRP A 229 -9.47 11.71 -15.27
CA TRP A 229 -8.59 12.89 -15.27
C TRP A 229 -8.04 13.23 -13.88
N PHE A 230 -8.84 13.10 -12.82
CA PHE A 230 -8.42 13.39 -11.45
C PHE A 230 -7.43 12.35 -10.90
N ARG A 231 -7.49 11.09 -11.36
CA ARG A 231 -6.49 10.07 -11.01
C ARG A 231 -5.13 10.41 -11.60
N ARG A 232 -5.07 11.09 -12.74
CA ARG A 232 -3.80 11.60 -13.28
C ARG A 232 -3.18 12.62 -12.33
N LEU A 233 -3.98 13.53 -11.77
CA LEU A 233 -3.50 14.46 -10.75
C LEU A 233 -3.03 13.72 -9.50
N TYR A 234 -3.78 12.73 -9.04
CA TYR A 234 -3.40 11.88 -7.92
C TYR A 234 -2.02 11.24 -8.13
N ILE A 235 -1.75 10.70 -9.32
CA ILE A 235 -0.47 10.06 -9.66
C ILE A 235 0.74 11.01 -9.47
N PHE A 236 0.56 12.32 -9.67
CA PHE A 236 1.63 13.30 -9.50
C PHE A 236 1.71 13.87 -8.08
N PHE A 237 0.55 14.21 -7.51
CA PHE A 237 0.46 15.01 -6.29
C PHE A 237 0.26 14.17 -5.03
N SER A 238 -0.25 12.95 -5.14
CA SER A 238 -0.46 12.12 -3.96
C SER A 238 0.85 11.72 -3.31
N ARG A 239 0.96 11.90 -1.98
CA ARG A 239 2.07 11.34 -1.20
C ARG A 239 2.09 9.82 -1.26
N TYR A 240 0.94 9.15 -1.41
CA TYR A 240 0.88 7.67 -1.42
C TYR A 240 1.54 7.05 -2.65
N MET A 241 1.81 7.84 -3.71
CA MET A 241 2.62 7.41 -4.85
C MET A 241 4.13 7.43 -4.57
N ARG A 242 4.56 7.84 -3.38
CA ARG A 242 5.97 8.05 -3.02
C ARG A 242 6.34 7.64 -1.59
N ILE A 243 5.42 7.81 -0.64
CA ILE A 243 5.66 7.71 0.80
C ILE A 243 4.49 6.93 1.44
N ASN A 244 4.78 5.80 2.07
CA ASN A 244 3.86 5.13 2.97
C ASN A 244 4.41 5.19 4.41
N SER A 245 3.59 5.73 5.32
CA SER A 245 3.80 5.65 6.77
C SER A 245 2.89 4.56 7.29
N LEU A 246 3.44 3.60 8.03
CA LEU A 246 2.71 2.44 8.55
C LEU A 246 2.93 2.32 10.06
N SER A 247 1.91 1.85 10.76
CA SER A 247 1.95 1.57 12.20
C SER A 247 1.46 0.17 12.51
N PHE A 248 2.04 -0.46 13.53
CA PHE A 248 1.55 -1.72 14.05
C PHE A 248 0.21 -1.55 14.77
N LEU A 249 -0.62 -2.60 14.75
CA LEU A 249 -1.84 -2.70 15.56
C LEU A 249 -1.60 -3.05 17.02
#